data_AF-A0A256G8Y1-F1
#
_entry.id   AF-A0A256G8Y1-F1
#
_cell.length_a   1.000
_cell.length_b   1.000
_cell.length_c   1.000
_cell.angle_alpha   90.00
_cell.angle_beta   90.00
_cell.angle_gamma   90.00
#
_symmetry.space_group_name_H-M   'P 1'
#
loop_
_entity.id
_entity.type
_entity.pdbx_description
1 polymer ?
#
loop_
_entity_poly.entity_id
_entity_poly.type
_entity_poly.pdbx_seq_one_letter_code
_entity_poly.pdbx_strand_id
1 'polypeptide(L)'
;MISTSIVSDTPAADWIETEAGWQSGPNLISLIDNCCLKRAMLVADGGLIFVVAEQSLDLPSLSTRTRKQVLSAFAHNLTGDGLLIYISDTRRVTLVRTAHATIPLYVSAEADRLNVSWDYHAVVAARGAVVLSRSELRYFILYGPQLAQETIVIGVKQLFAGQSASWSAGQTEIEIDPMIECESLEQSVLRPGAHVTAGFVDLINLSCRAVLQHAARPALELSGGMDSSSVAVALKAADRPFLSYALLHDGNAGHKQKLR
;
A
#
# COMPACT_ATOMS: atom_id res chain seq x y z
N MET A 1 7.73 -1.23 0.90
CA MET A 1 6.79 -0.96 -0.21
C MET A 1 7.28 -1.75 -1.42
N ILE A 2 6.39 -2.45 -2.12
CA ILE A 2 6.72 -3.62 -2.95
C ILE A 2 7.04 -3.25 -4.41
N SER A 3 7.94 -3.98 -5.05
CA SER A 3 8.12 -3.99 -6.50
C SER A 3 8.15 -5.43 -7.00
N THR A 4 7.21 -5.75 -7.88
CA THR A 4 7.01 -7.09 -8.43
C THR A 4 7.16 -7.05 -9.94
N SER A 5 7.90 -8.00 -10.48
CA SER A 5 7.96 -8.31 -11.91
C SER A 5 7.81 -9.83 -12.08
N ILE A 6 6.74 -10.25 -12.73
CA ILE A 6 6.41 -11.66 -12.98
C ILE A 6 6.36 -11.89 -14.48
N VAL A 7 7.14 -12.86 -14.95
CA VAL A 7 7.24 -13.36 -16.33
C VAL A 7 6.47 -14.67 -16.44
N SER A 8 5.87 -14.91 -17.61
CA SER A 8 4.90 -15.98 -17.92
C SER A 8 5.29 -17.43 -17.60
N ASP A 9 6.57 -17.74 -17.34
CA ASP A 9 7.10 -19.07 -17.60
C ASP A 9 7.46 -19.92 -16.37
N THR A 10 7.25 -19.41 -15.15
CA THR A 10 7.83 -20.07 -13.98
C THR A 10 6.78 -20.77 -13.12
N PRO A 11 6.95 -22.09 -12.86
CA PRO A 11 6.08 -22.82 -11.96
C PRO A 11 6.09 -22.25 -10.54
N ALA A 12 4.97 -22.41 -9.84
CA ALA A 12 4.85 -22.00 -8.44
C ALA A 12 5.86 -22.72 -7.51
N ALA A 13 6.34 -23.90 -7.86
CA ALA A 13 7.23 -24.70 -7.02
C ALA A 13 8.69 -24.17 -6.89
N ASP A 14 9.12 -23.25 -7.76
CA ASP A 14 10.53 -22.84 -7.88
C ASP A 14 10.86 -21.53 -7.15
N TRP A 15 9.94 -21.01 -6.33
CA TRP A 15 10.16 -19.75 -5.62
C TRP A 15 11.01 -19.95 -4.37
N ILE A 16 12.08 -19.18 -4.27
CA ILE A 16 12.97 -19.14 -3.12
C ILE A 16 12.88 -17.80 -2.41
N GLU A 17 12.95 -17.82 -1.08
CA GLU A 17 13.10 -16.61 -0.28
C GLU A 17 14.54 -16.10 -0.33
N THR A 18 14.69 -14.79 -0.50
CA THR A 18 15.96 -14.06 -0.49
C THR A 18 15.91 -12.94 0.55
N GLU A 19 17.03 -12.26 0.80
CA GLU A 19 17.02 -11.08 1.67
C GLU A 19 16.07 -10.00 1.15
N ALA A 20 16.06 -9.77 -0.17
CA ALA A 20 15.26 -8.72 -0.81
C ALA A 20 13.78 -9.10 -1.05
N GLY A 21 13.39 -10.36 -0.88
CA GLY A 21 12.01 -10.82 -1.08
C GLY A 21 11.96 -12.25 -1.60
N TRP A 22 11.35 -12.49 -2.75
CA TRP A 22 11.27 -13.82 -3.37
C TRP A 22 11.67 -13.77 -4.84
N GLN A 23 12.31 -14.86 -5.29
CA GLN A 23 12.76 -14.98 -6.67
C GLN A 23 12.47 -16.37 -7.22
N SER A 24 12.16 -16.43 -8.51
CA SER A 24 12.14 -17.69 -9.25
C SER A 24 12.54 -17.45 -10.70
N GLY A 25 13.75 -17.86 -11.07
CA GLY A 25 14.34 -17.54 -12.37
C GLY A 25 14.33 -16.02 -12.63
N PRO A 26 13.66 -15.54 -13.71
CA PRO A 26 13.55 -14.11 -14.01
C PRO A 26 12.48 -13.37 -13.19
N ASN A 27 11.64 -14.08 -12.43
CA ASN A 27 10.59 -13.47 -11.62
C ASN A 27 11.15 -12.95 -10.32
N LEU A 28 10.69 -11.77 -9.93
CA LEU A 28 11.12 -11.10 -8.71
C LEU A 28 9.93 -10.46 -8.02
N ILE A 29 9.80 -10.73 -6.72
CA ILE A 29 9.00 -9.95 -5.79
C ILE A 29 9.98 -9.34 -4.80
N SER A 30 10.25 -8.06 -4.96
CA SER A 30 11.22 -7.31 -4.14
C SER A 30 10.53 -6.35 -3.19
N LEU A 31 11.16 -6.12 -2.05
CA LEU A 31 10.59 -5.44 -0.91
C LEU A 31 11.60 -4.44 -0.36
N ILE A 32 11.14 -3.24 -0.03
CA ILE A 32 11.94 -2.34 0.80
C ILE A 32 12.16 -3.00 2.17
N ASP A 33 13.42 -3.09 2.58
CA ASP A 33 13.78 -3.47 3.94
C ASP A 33 13.29 -2.42 4.92
N ASN A 34 12.22 -2.77 5.65
CA ASN A 34 11.57 -1.88 6.59
C ASN A 34 10.93 -2.70 7.72
N CYS A 35 11.32 -2.40 8.96
CA CYS A 35 10.84 -3.07 10.17
C CYS A 35 9.32 -2.97 10.40
N CYS A 36 8.65 -1.99 9.79
CA CYS A 36 7.19 -1.82 9.85
C CYS A 36 6.44 -2.72 8.85
N LEU A 37 7.16 -3.46 8.01
CA LEU A 37 6.59 -4.42 7.07
C LEU A 37 6.82 -5.84 7.55
N LYS A 38 5.90 -6.72 7.16
CA LYS A 38 6.04 -8.17 7.23
C LYS A 38 5.76 -8.78 5.87
N ARG A 39 6.29 -9.98 5.71
CA ARG A 39 6.16 -10.74 4.49
C ARG A 39 5.90 -12.20 4.81
N ALA A 40 5.13 -12.88 3.97
CA ALA A 40 4.85 -14.30 4.11
C ALA A 40 4.70 -14.94 2.72
N MET A 41 5.22 -16.15 2.58
CA MET A 41 4.95 -17.04 1.45
C MET A 41 4.18 -18.23 1.99
N LEU A 42 3.03 -18.49 1.40
CA LEU A 42 2.10 -19.50 1.87
C LEU A 42 1.70 -20.41 0.71
N VAL A 43 1.65 -21.71 0.97
CA VAL A 43 1.12 -22.69 0.02
C VAL A 43 -0.41 -22.66 0.11
N ALA A 44 -1.07 -22.55 -1.04
CA ALA A 44 -2.52 -22.61 -1.16
C ALA A 44 -2.92 -23.70 -2.17
N ASP A 45 -4.17 -24.15 -2.10
CA ASP A 45 -4.67 -25.10 -3.10
C ASP A 45 -4.56 -24.48 -4.50
N GLY A 46 -3.77 -25.13 -5.35
CA GLY A 46 -3.57 -24.73 -6.74
C GLY A 46 -2.62 -23.55 -6.95
N GLY A 47 -1.69 -23.25 -6.01
CA GLY A 47 -0.63 -22.26 -6.24
C GLY A 47 0.06 -21.73 -4.98
N LEU A 48 0.74 -20.59 -5.12
CA LEU A 48 1.40 -19.87 -4.02
C LEU A 48 0.76 -18.51 -3.76
N ILE A 49 0.71 -18.14 -2.48
CA ILE A 49 0.33 -16.80 -2.03
C ILE A 49 1.55 -16.13 -1.42
N PHE A 50 1.89 -14.95 -1.92
CA PHE A 50 2.84 -14.03 -1.32
C PHE A 50 2.07 -12.88 -0.70
N VAL A 51 2.41 -12.52 0.53
CA VAL A 51 1.81 -11.37 1.20
C VAL A 51 2.89 -10.43 1.66
N VAL A 52 2.68 -9.15 1.42
CA VAL A 52 3.51 -8.05 1.90
C VAL A 52 2.57 -7.04 2.49
N ALA A 53 2.71 -6.77 3.78
CA ALA A 53 1.79 -5.89 4.49
C ALA A 53 2.51 -5.18 5.63
N GLU A 54 1.89 -4.13 6.13
CA GLU A 54 2.28 -3.54 7.41
C GLU A 54 2.11 -4.53 8.56
N GLN A 55 2.93 -4.37 9.60
CA GLN A 55 2.91 -5.23 10.78
C GLN A 55 1.54 -5.24 11.49
N SER A 56 0.80 -4.12 11.43
CA SER A 56 -0.57 -3.95 11.97
C SER A 56 -1.62 -4.87 11.34
N LEU A 57 -1.35 -5.40 10.16
CA LEU A 57 -2.34 -6.15 9.40
C LEU A 57 -2.39 -7.61 9.87
N ASP A 58 -3.50 -8.06 10.44
CA ASP A 58 -3.65 -9.48 10.75
C ASP A 58 -3.77 -10.32 9.47
N LEU A 59 -2.80 -11.22 9.25
CA LEU A 59 -2.80 -12.09 8.08
C LEU A 59 -3.87 -13.17 8.25
N PRO A 60 -4.81 -13.33 7.31
CA PRO A 60 -5.82 -14.38 7.37
C PRO A 60 -5.14 -15.76 7.29
N SER A 61 -5.46 -16.65 8.25
CA SER A 61 -4.95 -18.02 8.23
C SER A 61 -5.53 -18.83 7.08
N LEU A 62 -4.67 -19.53 6.33
CA LEU A 62 -5.06 -20.49 5.29
C LEU A 62 -5.53 -21.83 5.85
N SER A 63 -5.20 -22.17 7.10
CA SER A 63 -5.59 -23.47 7.69
C SER A 63 -7.10 -23.59 7.95
N THR A 64 -7.82 -22.47 7.98
CA THR A 64 -9.25 -22.41 8.35
C THR A 64 -10.13 -21.74 7.30
N ARG A 65 -9.56 -21.28 6.17
CA ARG A 65 -10.27 -20.52 5.15
C ARG A 65 -9.91 -21.01 3.76
N THR A 66 -10.89 -21.05 2.88
CA THR A 66 -10.66 -21.26 1.44
C THR A 66 -9.88 -20.08 0.85
N ARG A 67 -9.19 -20.30 -0.28
CA ARG A 67 -8.51 -19.24 -1.04
C ARG A 67 -9.39 -18.00 -1.25
N LYS A 68 -10.63 -18.21 -1.73
CA LYS A 68 -11.57 -17.11 -2.00
C LYS A 68 -11.89 -16.30 -0.73
N GLN A 69 -12.03 -16.95 0.42
CA GLN A 69 -12.25 -16.29 1.70
C GLN A 69 -11.01 -15.51 2.16
N VAL A 70 -9.81 -16.04 1.91
CA VAL A 70 -8.55 -15.34 2.20
C VAL A 70 -8.40 -14.08 1.37
N LEU A 71 -8.58 -14.17 0.04
CA LEU A 71 -8.52 -13.01 -0.85
C LEU A 71 -9.53 -11.94 -0.46
N SER A 72 -10.79 -12.34 -0.23
CA SER A 72 -11.85 -11.42 0.19
C SER A 72 -11.52 -10.76 1.54
N ALA A 73 -11.14 -11.54 2.55
CA ALA A 73 -10.81 -11.00 3.87
C ALA A 73 -9.62 -10.03 3.83
N PHE A 74 -8.63 -10.31 2.97
CA PHE A 74 -7.50 -9.41 2.76
C PHE A 74 -7.94 -8.09 2.11
N ALA A 75 -8.81 -8.16 1.10
CA ALA A 75 -9.32 -7.00 0.39
C ALA A 75 -10.10 -6.03 1.29
N HIS A 76 -10.83 -6.54 2.29
CA HIS A 76 -11.60 -5.74 3.24
C HIS A 76 -10.79 -5.23 4.44
N ASN A 77 -9.47 -5.49 4.49
CA ASN A 77 -8.68 -5.09 5.64
C ASN A 77 -8.44 -3.56 5.65
N LEU A 78 -8.79 -2.92 6.77
CA LEU A 78 -8.69 -1.47 7.00
C LEU A 78 -7.55 -1.08 7.97
N THR A 79 -6.80 -2.04 8.51
CA THR A 79 -5.84 -1.80 9.62
C THR A 79 -4.43 -1.48 9.16
N GLY A 80 -4.12 -1.62 7.87
CA GLY A 80 -2.83 -1.24 7.29
C GLY A 80 -2.76 -1.51 5.79
N ASP A 81 -1.74 -0.96 5.14
CA ASP A 81 -1.46 -1.21 3.73
C ASP A 81 -0.92 -2.62 3.49
N GLY A 82 -1.41 -3.28 2.44
CA GLY A 82 -0.89 -4.56 2.02
C GLY A 82 -1.23 -4.93 0.58
N LEU A 83 -0.39 -5.80 0.03
CA LEU A 83 -0.58 -6.46 -1.25
C LEU A 83 -0.43 -7.98 -1.06
N LEU A 84 -1.44 -8.70 -1.53
CA LEU A 84 -1.43 -10.15 -1.66
C LEU A 84 -1.26 -10.48 -3.15
N ILE A 85 -0.33 -11.35 -3.47
CA ILE A 85 -0.05 -11.85 -4.81
C ILE A 85 -0.29 -13.36 -4.79
N TYR A 86 -1.31 -13.82 -5.51
CA TYR A 86 -1.57 -15.23 -5.73
C TYR A 86 -1.09 -15.61 -7.13
N ILE A 87 -0.23 -16.60 -7.22
CA ILE A 87 0.23 -17.19 -8.49
C ILE A 87 -0.33 -18.61 -8.54
N SER A 88 -1.27 -18.85 -9.46
CA SER A 88 -1.87 -20.18 -9.63
C SER A 88 -0.93 -21.14 -10.36
N ASP A 89 -1.19 -22.44 -10.25
CA ASP A 89 -0.49 -23.48 -11.03
C ASP A 89 -0.70 -23.33 -12.55
N THR A 90 -1.83 -22.72 -12.95
CA THR A 90 -2.11 -22.33 -14.33
C THR A 90 -1.46 -21.00 -14.73
N ARG A 91 -0.54 -20.48 -13.90
CA ARG A 91 0.23 -19.25 -14.11
C ARG A 91 -0.62 -17.98 -14.25
N ARG A 92 -1.82 -17.97 -13.67
CA ARG A 92 -2.61 -16.75 -13.51
C ARG A 92 -2.11 -16.04 -12.27
N VAL A 93 -1.82 -14.76 -12.39
CA VAL A 93 -1.48 -13.89 -11.27
C VAL A 93 -2.72 -13.11 -10.86
N THR A 94 -3.05 -13.15 -9.57
CA THR A 94 -4.08 -12.31 -8.95
C THR A 94 -3.45 -11.48 -7.85
N LEU A 95 -3.58 -10.17 -7.98
CA LEU A 95 -3.19 -9.17 -7.01
C LEU A 95 -4.42 -8.77 -6.21
N VAL A 96 -4.28 -8.60 -4.90
CA VAL A 96 -5.35 -8.09 -4.04
C VAL A 96 -4.77 -7.04 -3.11
N ARG A 97 -5.31 -5.82 -3.16
CA ARG A 97 -4.92 -4.72 -2.28
C ARG A 97 -5.87 -4.64 -1.09
N THR A 98 -5.36 -4.27 0.07
CA THR A 98 -6.16 -3.94 1.26
C THR A 98 -7.06 -2.72 1.02
N ALA A 99 -8.11 -2.55 1.81
CA ALA A 99 -8.97 -1.37 1.77
C ALA A 99 -8.35 -0.12 2.42
N HIS A 100 -7.35 -0.27 3.29
CA HIS A 100 -6.66 0.87 3.93
C HIS A 100 -5.98 1.80 2.91
N ALA A 101 -5.16 1.21 2.03
CA ALA A 101 -4.75 1.78 0.75
C ALA A 101 -4.17 3.21 0.76
N THR A 102 -3.35 3.57 1.74
CA THR A 102 -2.77 4.93 1.83
C THR A 102 -1.61 5.15 0.86
N ILE A 103 -1.00 4.06 0.37
CA ILE A 103 0.16 4.09 -0.52
C ILE A 103 -0.26 3.71 -1.95
N PRO A 104 -0.13 4.58 -2.97
CA PRO A 104 -0.54 4.25 -4.33
C PRO A 104 0.17 2.98 -4.85
N LEU A 105 -0.56 2.15 -5.58
CA LEU A 105 -0.03 0.99 -6.28
C LEU A 105 -0.40 1.08 -7.75
N TYR A 106 0.60 0.93 -8.60
CA TYR A 106 0.48 0.96 -10.04
C TYR A 106 0.75 -0.43 -10.60
N VAL A 107 -0.01 -0.80 -11.62
CA VAL A 107 0.07 -2.09 -12.29
C VAL A 107 0.17 -1.87 -13.79
N SER A 108 0.95 -2.72 -14.46
CA SER A 108 1.01 -2.75 -15.92
C SER A 108 1.25 -4.16 -16.41
N ALA A 109 0.60 -4.54 -17.52
CA ALA A 109 0.83 -5.80 -18.18
C ALA A 109 1.31 -5.60 -19.62
N GLU A 110 2.09 -6.57 -20.07
CA GLU A 110 2.36 -6.89 -21.48
C GLU A 110 2.20 -8.41 -21.64
N ALA A 111 2.26 -8.91 -22.87
CA ALA A 111 1.96 -10.33 -23.14
C ALA A 111 2.86 -11.32 -22.37
N ASP A 112 4.09 -10.92 -22.03
CA ASP A 112 5.08 -11.75 -21.36
C ASP A 112 5.28 -11.41 -19.87
N ARG A 113 4.74 -10.27 -19.39
CA ARG A 113 5.05 -9.76 -18.05
C ARG A 113 3.91 -9.00 -17.38
N LEU A 114 3.90 -9.10 -16.06
CA LEU A 114 3.14 -8.24 -15.15
C LEU A 114 4.11 -7.49 -14.24
N ASN A 115 3.96 -6.18 -14.17
CA ASN A 115 4.70 -5.32 -13.24
C ASN A 115 3.75 -4.66 -12.25
N VAL A 116 4.17 -4.60 -10.99
CA VAL A 116 3.45 -3.92 -9.91
C VAL A 116 4.46 -3.14 -9.09
N SER A 117 4.21 -1.86 -8.84
CA SER A 117 5.03 -1.08 -7.92
C SER A 117 4.26 0.11 -7.40
N TRP A 118 4.67 0.59 -6.24
CA TRP A 118 4.29 1.91 -5.77
C TRP A 118 5.01 3.04 -6.50
N ASP A 119 6.21 2.73 -7.01
CA ASP A 119 6.99 3.66 -7.81
C ASP A 119 6.45 3.62 -9.24
N TYR A 120 5.67 4.65 -9.58
CA TYR A 120 5.13 4.86 -10.90
C TYR A 120 6.20 4.82 -12.00
N HIS A 121 7.37 5.43 -11.74
CA HIS A 121 8.44 5.49 -12.73
C HIS A 121 9.03 4.11 -12.99
N ALA A 122 9.16 3.27 -11.97
CA ALA A 122 9.61 1.90 -12.13
C ALA A 122 8.64 1.08 -12.99
N VAL A 123 7.32 1.23 -12.79
CA VAL A 123 6.31 0.54 -13.63
C VAL A 123 6.38 1.01 -15.08
N VAL A 124 6.47 2.32 -15.31
CA VAL A 124 6.58 2.88 -16.67
C VAL A 124 7.87 2.44 -17.36
N ALA A 125 9.01 2.47 -16.66
CA ALA A 125 10.31 2.08 -17.20
C ALA A 125 10.40 0.58 -17.55
N ALA A 126 9.59 -0.26 -16.90
CA ALA A 126 9.55 -1.70 -17.17
C ALA A 126 8.74 -2.09 -18.41
N ARG A 127 8.06 -1.14 -19.06
CA ARG A 127 7.29 -1.38 -20.28
C ARG A 127 8.19 -1.39 -21.51
N GLY A 128 7.89 -2.26 -22.48
CA GLY A 128 8.55 -2.27 -23.78
C GLY A 128 8.20 -1.03 -24.62
N ALA A 129 6.99 -0.51 -24.49
CA ALA A 129 6.55 0.73 -25.13
C ALA A 129 5.75 1.63 -24.19
N VAL A 130 6.08 2.93 -24.24
CA VAL A 130 5.41 3.99 -23.47
C VAL A 130 4.63 4.87 -24.43
N VAL A 131 3.31 4.84 -24.31
CA VAL A 131 2.40 5.68 -25.08
C VAL A 131 1.61 6.54 -24.10
N LEU A 132 1.60 7.86 -24.33
CA LEU A 132 0.89 8.79 -23.46
C LEU A 132 -0.58 8.94 -23.87
N SER A 133 -1.48 8.91 -22.89
CA SER A 133 -2.89 9.23 -23.11
C SER A 133 -3.09 10.74 -23.18
N ARG A 134 -3.46 11.25 -24.36
CA ARG A 134 -3.75 12.68 -24.53
C ARG A 134 -4.92 13.15 -23.67
N SER A 135 -5.91 12.27 -23.46
CA SER A 135 -7.07 12.56 -22.63
C SER A 135 -6.66 12.72 -21.16
N GLU A 136 -5.95 11.74 -20.61
CA GLU A 136 -5.51 11.78 -19.21
C GLU A 136 -4.49 12.89 -18.96
N LEU A 137 -3.59 13.16 -19.91
CA LEU A 137 -2.69 14.32 -19.85
C LEU A 137 -3.46 15.64 -19.78
N ARG A 138 -4.51 15.79 -20.59
CA ARG A 138 -5.35 16.99 -20.57
C ARG A 138 -6.03 17.14 -19.21
N TYR A 139 -6.58 16.07 -18.65
CA TYR A 139 -7.18 16.10 -17.31
C TYR A 139 -6.16 16.50 -16.25
N PHE A 140 -4.98 15.89 -16.27
CA PHE A 140 -3.90 16.21 -15.34
C PHE A 140 -3.46 17.67 -15.41
N ILE A 141 -3.30 18.23 -16.62
CA ILE A 141 -2.90 19.64 -16.79
C ILE A 141 -3.98 20.60 -16.29
N LEU A 142 -5.26 20.29 -16.54
CA LEU A 142 -6.37 21.18 -16.20
C LEU A 142 -6.77 21.11 -14.73
N TYR A 143 -6.68 19.93 -14.11
CA TYR A 143 -7.23 19.67 -12.79
C TYR A 143 -6.20 19.17 -11.76
N GLY A 144 -4.96 18.95 -12.17
CA GLY A 144 -3.93 18.35 -11.33
C GLY A 144 -4.09 16.84 -11.16
N PRO A 145 -3.36 16.25 -10.20
CA PRO A 145 -3.48 14.83 -9.86
C PRO A 145 -4.90 14.50 -9.41
N GLN A 146 -5.55 13.57 -10.11
CA GLN A 146 -6.86 13.04 -9.73
C GLN A 146 -6.74 11.59 -9.30
N LEU A 147 -7.64 11.17 -8.41
CA LEU A 147 -7.82 9.75 -8.14
C LEU A 147 -8.54 9.12 -9.33
N ALA A 148 -7.78 8.53 -10.25
CA ALA A 148 -8.28 7.88 -11.45
C ALA A 148 -7.57 6.53 -11.64
N GLN A 149 -8.31 5.55 -12.16
CA GLN A 149 -7.74 4.22 -12.42
C GLN A 149 -6.77 4.28 -13.61
N GLU A 150 -7.12 5.06 -14.63
CA GLU A 150 -6.25 5.32 -15.77
C GLU A 150 -5.19 6.37 -15.42
N THR A 151 -3.99 6.20 -15.97
CA THR A 151 -2.89 7.16 -15.79
C THR A 151 -2.54 7.84 -17.10
N ILE A 152 -1.61 8.80 -17.05
CA ILE A 152 -1.12 9.48 -18.25
C ILE A 152 -0.38 8.56 -19.22
N VAL A 153 0.03 7.35 -18.80
CA VAL A 153 0.63 6.33 -19.66
C VAL A 153 -0.39 5.22 -19.90
N ILE A 154 -0.71 4.97 -21.17
CA ILE A 154 -1.63 3.91 -21.59
C ILE A 154 -1.08 2.55 -21.15
N GLY A 155 -1.94 1.74 -20.52
CA GLY A 155 -1.57 0.41 -20.02
C GLY A 155 -0.92 0.40 -18.63
N VAL A 156 -0.73 1.57 -18.01
CA VAL A 156 -0.40 1.69 -16.59
C VAL A 156 -1.66 2.15 -15.85
N LYS A 157 -2.12 1.34 -14.92
CA LYS A 157 -3.34 1.58 -14.14
C LYS A 157 -3.01 1.69 -12.65
N GLN A 158 -3.76 2.49 -11.92
CA GLN A 158 -3.71 2.51 -10.46
C GLN A 158 -4.67 1.47 -9.89
N LEU A 159 -4.20 0.64 -8.95
CA LEU A 159 -5.04 -0.33 -8.23
C LEU A 159 -5.56 0.32 -6.96
N PHE A 160 -6.88 0.48 -6.81
CA PHE A 160 -7.50 1.17 -5.66
C PHE A 160 -7.70 0.28 -4.43
N ALA A 161 -8.17 0.92 -3.37
CA ALA A 161 -8.54 0.30 -2.11
C ALA A 161 -9.45 -0.92 -2.32
N GLY A 162 -9.05 -2.05 -1.74
CA GLY A 162 -9.83 -3.29 -1.78
C GLY A 162 -9.95 -3.94 -3.16
N GLN A 163 -9.31 -3.41 -4.21
CA GLN A 163 -9.43 -3.99 -5.54
C GLN A 163 -8.54 -5.21 -5.73
N SER A 164 -8.99 -6.08 -6.63
CA SER A 164 -8.19 -7.14 -7.23
C SER A 164 -7.87 -6.85 -8.68
N ALA A 165 -6.70 -7.30 -9.10
CA ALA A 165 -6.25 -7.26 -10.48
C ALA A 165 -5.76 -8.65 -10.88
N SER A 166 -6.09 -9.08 -12.09
CA SER A 166 -5.71 -10.39 -12.61
C SER A 166 -5.05 -10.27 -13.98
N TRP A 167 -4.06 -11.13 -14.21
CA TRP A 167 -3.34 -11.24 -15.47
C TRP A 167 -2.90 -12.68 -15.72
N SER A 168 -2.91 -13.10 -16.97
CA SER A 168 -2.37 -14.37 -17.43
C SER A 168 -1.43 -14.14 -18.61
N ALA A 169 -0.44 -15.02 -18.76
CA ALA A 169 0.46 -15.03 -19.90
C ALA A 169 -0.29 -14.94 -21.25
N GLY A 170 0.21 -14.11 -22.15
CA GLY A 170 -0.41 -13.82 -23.45
C GLY A 170 -1.45 -12.70 -23.41
N GLN A 171 -1.96 -12.29 -22.24
CA GLN A 171 -2.84 -11.13 -22.13
C GLN A 171 -2.02 -9.84 -22.12
N THR A 172 -2.40 -8.85 -22.92
CA THR A 172 -1.76 -7.52 -22.93
C THR A 172 -2.40 -6.54 -21.94
N GLU A 173 -3.51 -6.93 -21.32
CA GLU A 173 -4.28 -6.08 -20.41
C GLU A 173 -4.49 -6.77 -19.07
N ILE A 174 -4.65 -5.95 -18.03
CA ILE A 174 -5.00 -6.37 -16.68
C ILE A 174 -6.51 -6.25 -16.52
N GLU A 175 -7.13 -7.34 -16.07
CA GLU A 175 -8.51 -7.36 -15.61
C GLU A 175 -8.54 -6.81 -14.18
N ILE A 176 -9.21 -5.68 -13.96
CA ILE A 176 -9.36 -5.10 -12.62
C ILE A 176 -10.82 -5.28 -12.20
N ASP A 177 -11.02 -5.93 -11.06
CA ASP A 177 -12.35 -6.09 -10.50
C ASP A 177 -12.86 -4.76 -9.92
N PRO A 178 -14.17 -4.53 -9.91
CA PRO A 178 -14.76 -3.35 -9.28
C PRO A 178 -14.29 -3.18 -7.83
N MET A 179 -14.19 -1.93 -7.39
CA MET A 179 -13.92 -1.63 -5.98
C MET A 179 -14.97 -2.33 -5.11
N ILE A 180 -14.50 -2.91 -4.01
CA ILE A 180 -15.39 -3.44 -2.99
C ILE A 180 -16.07 -2.23 -2.34
N GLU A 181 -17.41 -2.28 -2.24
CA GLU A 181 -18.15 -1.30 -1.47
C GLU A 181 -17.74 -1.41 0.00
N CYS A 182 -17.02 -0.40 0.50
CA CYS A 182 -16.72 -0.32 1.91
C CYS A 182 -17.94 0.27 2.62
N GLU A 183 -18.73 -0.57 3.28
CA GLU A 183 -19.76 -0.13 4.21
C GLU A 183 -19.09 0.52 5.43
N SER A 184 -18.71 1.81 5.38
CA SER A 184 -18.37 2.53 6.62
C SER A 184 -18.35 4.04 6.45
N LEU A 185 -19.54 4.62 6.28
CA LEU A 185 -19.81 5.88 6.98
C LEU A 185 -20.62 5.53 8.23
N GLU A 186 -19.97 4.84 9.18
CA GLU A 186 -20.58 4.66 10.48
C GLU A 186 -20.60 6.01 11.19
N GLN A 187 -21.79 6.49 11.52
CA GLN A 187 -21.94 7.68 12.34
C GLN A 187 -21.39 7.37 13.74
N SER A 188 -20.23 7.94 14.09
CA SER A 188 -19.64 7.74 15.40
C SER A 188 -20.41 8.56 16.45
N VAL A 189 -21.36 7.93 17.14
CA VAL A 189 -22.11 8.55 18.24
C VAL A 189 -21.38 8.29 19.55
N LEU A 190 -20.87 9.36 20.16
CA LEU A 190 -20.28 9.26 21.49
C LEU A 190 -21.35 9.01 22.55
N ARG A 191 -21.02 8.21 23.56
CA ARG A 191 -21.91 7.95 24.71
C ARG A 191 -22.13 9.25 25.50
N PRO A 192 -23.30 9.46 26.14
CA PRO A 192 -23.51 10.59 27.03
C PRO A 192 -22.42 10.70 28.11
N GLY A 193 -21.87 11.91 28.31
CA GLY A 193 -20.78 12.16 29.24
C GLY A 193 -19.38 11.76 28.74
N ALA A 194 -19.23 11.33 27.48
CA ALA A 194 -17.92 11.04 26.91
C ALA A 194 -17.02 12.29 26.86
N HIS A 195 -15.76 12.12 27.26
CA HIS A 195 -14.76 13.18 27.19
C HIS A 195 -14.18 13.26 25.78
N VAL A 196 -14.81 14.07 24.92
CA VAL A 196 -14.51 14.16 23.47
C VAL A 196 -13.01 14.31 23.20
N THR A 197 -12.33 15.23 23.89
CA THR A 197 -10.89 15.48 23.71
C THR A 197 -10.02 14.28 24.06
N ALA A 198 -10.37 13.53 25.10
CA ALA A 198 -9.61 12.35 25.50
C ALA A 198 -9.81 11.23 24.46
N GLY A 199 -11.05 11.01 24.02
CA GLY A 199 -11.35 10.07 22.94
C GLY A 199 -10.65 10.43 21.63
N PHE A 200 -10.55 11.71 21.28
CA PHE A 200 -9.80 12.16 20.11
C PHE A 200 -8.30 11.83 20.22
N VAL A 201 -7.67 12.11 21.38
CA VAL A 201 -6.26 11.76 21.63
C VAL A 201 -6.04 10.25 21.59
N ASP A 202 -6.96 9.47 22.15
CA ASP A 202 -6.91 8.01 22.14
C ASP A 202 -7.00 7.44 20.73
N LEU A 203 -7.83 8.02 19.86
CA LEU A 203 -7.94 7.63 18.45
C LEU A 203 -6.63 7.89 17.68
N ILE A 204 -6.00 9.05 17.88
CA ILE A 204 -4.69 9.33 17.28
C ILE A 204 -3.66 8.30 17.75
N ASN A 205 -3.61 8.04 19.06
CA ASN A 205 -2.71 7.05 19.64
C ASN A 205 -2.97 5.64 19.10
N LEU A 206 -4.24 5.28 18.87
CA LEU A 206 -4.61 4.00 18.27
C LEU A 206 -4.10 3.91 16.82
N SER A 207 -4.31 4.94 16.01
CA SER A 207 -3.83 5.00 14.61
C SER A 207 -2.31 4.92 14.50
N CYS A 208 -1.57 5.51 15.44
CA CYS A 208 -0.11 5.48 15.42
C CYS A 208 0.50 4.21 16.07
N ARG A 209 -0.28 3.44 16.82
CA ARG A 209 0.23 2.40 17.74
C ARG A 209 1.16 1.41 17.06
N ALA A 210 0.75 0.85 15.92
CA ALA A 210 1.52 -0.17 15.24
C ALA A 210 2.85 0.39 14.72
N VAL A 211 2.83 1.57 14.08
CA VAL A 211 4.06 2.23 13.60
C VAL A 211 5.01 2.52 14.76
N LEU A 212 4.49 3.02 15.88
CA LEU A 212 5.30 3.32 17.08
C LEU A 212 5.88 2.08 17.77
N GLN A 213 5.22 0.92 17.67
CA GLN A 213 5.73 -0.33 18.22
C GLN A 213 6.96 -0.84 17.46
N HIS A 214 7.03 -0.59 16.16
CA HIS A 214 8.10 -1.09 15.29
C HIS A 214 9.17 -0.05 14.97
N ALA A 215 8.86 1.24 15.06
CA ALA A 215 9.82 2.31 14.81
C ALA A 215 10.90 2.37 15.90
N ALA A 216 12.17 2.23 15.50
CA ALA A 216 13.30 2.38 16.42
C ALA A 216 13.39 3.80 17.03
N ARG A 217 13.07 4.82 16.23
CA ARG A 217 13.04 6.23 16.62
C ARG A 217 11.93 6.96 15.85
N PRO A 218 10.71 7.05 16.40
CA PRO A 218 9.65 7.83 15.79
C PRO A 218 10.07 9.28 15.59
N ALA A 219 9.78 9.85 14.43
CA ALA A 219 10.03 11.25 14.13
C ALA A 219 8.75 11.94 13.66
N LEU A 220 8.46 13.11 14.20
CA LEU A 220 7.27 13.90 13.88
C LEU A 220 7.68 15.24 13.26
N GLU A 221 7.14 15.51 12.07
CA GLU A 221 7.20 16.83 11.47
C GLU A 221 6.24 17.77 12.19
N LEU A 222 6.76 18.90 12.66
CA LEU A 222 6.00 19.94 13.35
C LEU A 222 5.91 21.18 12.47
N SER A 223 4.79 21.30 11.77
CA SER A 223 4.42 22.51 11.03
C SER A 223 4.06 23.70 11.93
N GLY A 224 3.84 23.48 13.24
CA GLY A 224 3.29 24.48 14.17
C GLY A 224 1.78 24.66 14.09
N GLY A 225 1.12 23.89 13.22
CA GLY A 225 -0.34 23.82 13.13
C GLY A 225 -0.97 22.91 14.18
N MET A 226 -2.31 22.94 14.24
CA MET A 226 -3.09 22.15 15.19
C MET A 226 -2.92 20.65 14.98
N ASP A 227 -2.83 20.18 13.73
CA ASP A 227 -2.81 18.76 13.41
C ASP A 227 -1.53 18.07 13.90
N SER A 228 -0.36 18.60 13.50
CA SER A 228 0.94 18.10 13.95
C SER A 228 1.12 18.24 15.46
N SER A 229 0.61 19.33 16.06
CA SER A 229 0.61 19.51 17.51
C SER A 229 -0.27 18.49 18.25
N SER A 230 -1.44 18.14 17.69
CA SER A 230 -2.33 17.13 18.27
C SER A 230 -1.71 15.74 18.25
N VAL A 231 -0.99 15.39 17.16
CA VAL A 231 -0.18 14.17 17.11
C VAL A 231 0.92 14.20 18.18
N ALA A 232 1.64 15.31 18.33
CA ALA A 232 2.67 15.44 19.37
C ALA A 232 2.12 15.23 20.79
N VAL A 233 0.96 15.81 21.09
CA VAL A 233 0.26 15.63 22.38
C VAL A 233 -0.12 14.17 22.59
N ALA A 234 -0.65 13.51 21.57
CA ALA A 234 -1.02 12.10 21.66
C ALA A 234 0.21 11.21 21.92
N LEU A 235 1.28 11.40 21.14
CA LEU A 235 2.55 10.67 21.32
C LEU A 235 3.13 10.89 22.72
N LYS A 236 3.06 12.12 23.24
CA LYS A 236 3.52 12.43 24.59
C LYS A 236 2.66 11.75 25.66
N ALA A 237 1.33 11.71 25.48
CA ALA A 237 0.40 11.02 26.37
C ALA A 237 0.60 9.50 26.39
N ALA A 238 1.09 8.91 25.29
CA ALA A 238 1.45 7.50 25.19
C ALA A 238 2.81 7.14 25.83
N ASP A 239 3.48 8.12 26.47
CA ASP A 239 4.82 8.00 27.06
C ASP A 239 5.87 7.41 26.11
N ARG A 240 5.78 7.77 24.83
CA ARG A 240 6.73 7.34 23.80
C ARG A 240 7.74 8.44 23.50
N PRO A 241 9.06 8.19 23.60
CA PRO A 241 10.06 9.14 23.13
C PRO A 241 10.00 9.24 21.60
N PHE A 242 9.98 10.46 21.08
CA PHE A 242 10.03 10.75 19.65
C PHE A 242 10.93 11.95 19.38
N LEU A 243 11.45 12.02 18.16
CA LEU A 243 12.15 13.19 17.64
C LEU A 243 11.12 14.12 17.01
N SER A 244 11.24 15.42 17.25
CA SER A 244 10.52 16.41 16.44
C SER A 244 11.49 17.12 15.49
N TYR A 245 10.99 17.46 14.32
CA TYR A 245 11.70 18.30 13.36
C TYR A 245 10.70 19.28 12.74
N ALA A 246 11.18 20.42 12.30
CA ALA A 246 10.36 21.42 11.62
C ALA A 246 11.14 21.95 10.42
N LEU A 247 10.43 22.27 9.34
CA LEU A 247 11.05 22.94 8.21
C LEU A 247 11.38 24.39 8.60
N LEU A 248 12.68 24.72 8.60
CA LEU A 248 13.12 26.11 8.66
C LEU A 248 13.07 26.67 7.24
N HIS A 249 12.15 27.60 7.02
CA HIS A 249 12.07 28.29 5.74
C HIS A 249 13.28 29.20 5.54
N ASP A 250 13.62 29.50 4.29
CA ASP A 250 14.57 30.58 4.02
C ASP A 250 13.93 31.97 4.14
N GLY A 251 14.77 33.00 4.17
CA GLY A 251 14.35 34.40 4.20
C GLY A 251 13.74 34.86 5.54
N ASN A 252 12.87 35.87 5.47
CA ASN A 252 12.35 36.55 6.67
C ASN A 252 11.53 35.64 7.59
N ALA A 253 10.84 34.64 7.03
CA ALA A 253 10.10 33.65 7.82
C ALA A 253 11.05 32.77 8.65
N GLY A 254 12.10 32.25 8.02
CA GLY A 254 13.17 31.50 8.68
C GLY A 254 13.90 32.27 9.77
N HIS A 255 14.19 33.54 9.51
CA HIS A 255 14.88 34.38 10.48
C HIS A 255 14.04 34.55 11.77
N LYS A 256 12.71 34.70 11.63
CA LYS A 256 11.80 34.73 12.78
C LYS A 256 11.68 33.39 13.49
N GLN A 257 11.76 32.27 12.76
CA GLN A 257 11.75 30.92 13.35
C GLN A 257 13.01 30.62 14.17
N LYS A 258 14.17 31.19 13.81
CA LYS A 258 15.45 31.01 14.51
C LYS A 258 15.63 31.91 15.75
N LEU A 259 14.87 33.00 15.83
CA LEU A 259 14.93 33.98 16.93
C LEU A 259 14.04 33.59 18.13
N ARG A 260 13.23 32.54 17.99
CA ARG A 260 12.38 31.97 19.04
C ARG A 260 12.89 30.59 19.41
#